data_AF-A0A061AH57-F1
#
_entry.id   AF-A0A061AH57-F1
#
_cell.length_a   1.000
_cell.length_b   1.000
_cell.length_c   1.000
_cell.angle_alpha   90.00
_cell.angle_beta   90.00
_cell.angle_gamma   90.00
#
_symmetry.space_group_name_H-M   'P 1'
#
loop_
_entity.id
_entity.type
_entity.pdbx_description
1 polymer ?
#
loop_
_entity_poly.entity_id
_entity_poly.type
_entity_poly.pdbx_seq_one_letter_code
_entity_poly.pdbx_strand_id
1 'polypeptide(L)' 'MFEIRLVQKEDAKDMLEYLKKVGGETDFLLFGNEGIPLSLKEEETLLERMNQSPYAKMYIVKDKDLIIGNA' A
#
# COMPACT_ATOMS: atom_id res chain seq x y z
N MET A 1 -13.55 13.82 -0.49
CA MET A 1 -12.45 14.70 -0.97
C MET A 1 -11.24 13.79 -1.03
N PHE A 2 -10.54 13.78 -2.16
CA PHE A 2 -9.37 12.93 -2.32
C PHE A 2 -8.16 13.59 -1.66
N GLU A 3 -7.37 12.80 -0.94
CA GLU A 3 -6.09 13.20 -0.37
C GLU A 3 -4.98 12.42 -1.05
N ILE A 4 -3.92 13.10 -1.48
CA ILE A 4 -2.69 12.48 -1.96
C ILE A 4 -1.57 12.81 -0.98
N ARG A 5 -0.94 11.77 -0.41
CA ARG A 5 0.14 11.93 0.57
C ARG A 5 1.11 10.76 0.53
N LEU A 6 2.26 10.91 1.16
CA LEU A 6 3.15 9.79 1.41
C LEU A 6 2.45 8.75 2.28
N VAL A 7 2.59 7.48 1.91
CA VAL A 7 2.16 6.36 2.72
C VAL A 7 2.87 6.40 4.07
N GLN A 8 2.16 6.15 5.17
CA GLN A 8 2.75 6.04 6.50
C GLN A 8 2.61 4.60 7.00
N LYS A 9 3.35 4.22 8.04
CA LYS A 9 3.25 2.87 8.60
C LYS A 9 1.85 2.55 9.12
N GLU A 10 1.11 3.57 9.57
CA GLU A 10 -0.26 3.43 10.04
C GLU A 10 -1.21 3.00 8.92
N ASP A 11 -0.84 3.22 7.65
CA ASP A 11 -1.59 2.77 6.49
C ASP A 11 -1.30 1.29 6.12
N ALA A 12 -0.35 0.61 6.78
CA ALA A 12 0.09 -0.73 6.40
C ALA A 12 -1.06 -1.73 6.27
N LYS A 13 -2.03 -1.67 7.20
CA LYS A 13 -3.21 -2.53 7.14
C LYS A 13 -4.08 -2.22 5.91
N ASP A 14 -4.44 -0.95 5.71
CA ASP A 14 -5.25 -0.50 4.57
C ASP A 14 -4.53 -0.78 3.24
N MET A 15 -3.20 -0.71 3.21
CA MET A 15 -2.36 -0.99 2.06
C MET A 15 -2.41 -2.47 1.68
N LEU A 16 -2.25 -3.39 2.64
CA LEU A 16 -2.36 -4.83 2.39
C LEU A 16 -3.76 -5.23 1.91
N GLU A 17 -4.81 -4.63 2.50
CA GLU A 17 -6.19 -4.85 2.07
C GLU A 17 -6.43 -4.33 0.64
N TYR A 18 -5.92 -3.15 0.31
CA TYR A 18 -5.97 -2.60 -1.03
C TYR A 18 -5.23 -3.49 -2.05
N LEU A 19 -4.00 -3.91 -1.74
CA LEU A 19 -3.20 -4.75 -2.65
C LEU A 19 -3.88 -6.10 -2.89
N LYS A 20 -4.43 -6.73 -1.85
CA LYS A 20 -5.20 -7.97 -2.00
C LYS A 20 -6.41 -7.78 -2.92
N LYS A 21 -7.11 -6.65 -2.80
CA LYS A 21 -8.25 -6.33 -3.65
C LYS A 21 -7.83 -6.18 -5.12
N VAL A 22 -6.89 -5.28 -5.43
CA VAL A 22 -6.49 -5.01 -6.83
C VAL A 22 -5.74 -6.17 -7.48
N GLY A 23 -5.01 -6.97 -6.68
CA GLY A 23 -4.41 -8.23 -7.12
C GLY A 23 -5.44 -9.24 -7.63
N GLY A 24 -6.66 -9.22 -7.10
CA GLY A 24 -7.75 -10.07 -7.57
C GLY A 24 -8.56 -9.52 -8.75
N GLU A 25 -8.31 -8.28 -9.19
CA GLU A 25 -9.11 -7.63 -10.24
C GLU A 25 -8.62 -7.98 -11.66
N THR A 26 -7.32 -8.22 -11.85
CA THR A 26 -6.71 -8.54 -13.16
C THR A 26 -5.46 -9.41 -13.01
N ASP A 27 -5.03 -10.06 -14.10
CA ASP A 27 -3.79 -10.85 -14.14
C ASP A 27 -2.54 -10.03 -14.53
N PHE A 28 -2.59 -8.70 -14.44
CA PHE A 28 -1.48 -7.82 -14.84
C PHE A 28 -0.49 -7.51 -13.71
N LEU A 29 -0.71 -8.05 -12.51
CA LEU A 29 0.15 -7.86 -11.35
C LEU A 29 0.96 -9.13 -11.05
N LEU A 30 2.02 -8.97 -10.26
CA LEU A 30 2.88 -10.08 -9.84
C LEU A 30 2.28 -10.91 -8.69
N PHE A 31 1.07 -10.56 -8.25
CA PHE A 31 0.33 -11.18 -7.16
C PHE A 31 -1.15 -11.17 -7.50
N GLY A 32 -1.88 -12.18 -7.01
CA GLY A 32 -3.31 -12.35 -7.22
C GLY A 32 -4.17 -11.98 -6.00
N ASN A 33 -5.33 -12.65 -5.90
CA ASN A 33 -6.28 -12.47 -4.80
C ASN A 33 -5.79 -13.02 -3.44
N GLU A 34 -4.69 -13.76 -3.43
CA GLU A 34 -3.96 -14.17 -2.23
C GLU A 34 -3.36 -12.95 -1.49
N GLY A 35 -3.07 -11.88 -2.24
CA GLY A 35 -2.43 -10.67 -1.73
C GLY A 35 -0.93 -10.81 -1.53
N ILE A 36 -0.34 -9.86 -0.82
CA ILE A 36 1.10 -9.85 -0.55
C ILE A 36 1.38 -10.73 0.69
N PRO A 37 2.38 -11.64 0.64
CA PRO A 37 2.72 -12.52 1.75
C PRO A 37 3.57 -11.81 2.81
N LEU A 38 3.14 -10.62 3.24
CA LEU A 38 3.74 -9.86 4.33
C LEU A 38 2.79 -9.83 5.52
N SER A 39 3.34 -10.02 6.73
CA SER A 39 2.61 -9.69 7.95
C SER A 39 2.46 -8.17 8.07
N LEU A 40 1.47 -7.74 8.86
CA LEU A 40 1.27 -6.31 9.14
C LEU A 40 2.56 -5.64 9.65
N LYS A 41 3.34 -6.34 10.49
CA LYS A 41 4.56 -5.78 11.07
C LYS A 41 5.69 -5.62 10.05
N GLU A 42 5.80 -6.56 9.12
CA GLU A 42 6.77 -6.48 8.03
C GLU A 42 6.42 -5.33 7.08
N GLU A 43 5.13 -5.14 6.77
CA GLU A 43 4.66 -4.02 5.96
C GLU A 43 4.94 -2.67 6.65
N GLU A 44 4.59 -2.50 7.93
CA GLU A 44 4.94 -1.29 8.70
C GLU A 44 6.43 -0.96 8.60
N THR A 45 7.29 -1.98 8.76
CA THR A 45 8.74 -1.84 8.72
C THR A 45 9.23 -1.46 7.32
N LEU A 46 8.63 -2.03 6.28
CA LEU A 46 8.92 -1.70 4.89
C LEU A 46 8.60 -0.23 4.59
N LEU A 47 7.41 0.23 4.98
CA LEU A 47 6.95 1.60 4.74
C LEU A 47 7.80 2.63 5.50
N GLU A 48 8.15 2.36 6.78
CA GLU A 48 9.10 3.18 7.54
C GLU A 48 10.45 3.30 6.81
N ARG A 49 11.00 2.18 6.35
CA ARG A 49 12.28 2.16 5.61
C ARG A 49 12.21 2.92 4.30
N MET A 50 11.10 2.81 3.55
CA MET A 50 10.89 3.58 2.32
C MET A 50 10.88 5.08 2.61
N ASN A 51 10.17 5.51 3.66
CA ASN A 51 10.09 6.93 4.01
C ASN A 51 11.42 7.52 4.49
N GLN A 52 12.27 6.73 5.14
CA GLN A 52 13.62 7.13 5.54
C GLN A 52 14.62 7.16 4.38
N SER A 53 14.33 6.46 3.27
CA SER A 53 15.19 6.44 2.09
C SER A 53 15.14 7.78 1.33
N PRO A 54 16.29 8.30 0.85
CA PRO A 54 16.32 9.42 -0.08
C PRO A 54 15.95 9.00 -1.52
N TYR A 55 15.87 7.70 -1.81
CA TYR A 55 15.67 7.15 -3.16
C TYR A 55 14.35 6.41 -3.35
N ALA A 56 13.54 6.26 -2.31
CA ALA A 56 12.24 5.62 -2.38
C ALA A 56 11.18 6.54 -1.76
N LYS A 57 10.06 6.67 -2.46
CA LYS A 57 8.83 7.27 -1.96
C LYS A 57 7.68 6.47 -2.53
N MET A 58 6.67 6.24 -1.70
CA MET A 58 5.40 5.71 -2.15
C MET A 58 4.30 6.69 -1.75
N TYR A 59 3.51 7.09 -2.72
CA TYR A 59 2.34 7.94 -2.53
C TYR A 59 1.08 7.10 -2.59
N ILE A 60 0.09 7.48 -1.80
CA ILE A 60 -1.24 6.90 -1.84
C ILE A 60 -2.27 7.98 -2.15
N VAL A 61 -3.37 7.56 -2.78
CA VAL A 61 -4.59 8.36 -2.89
C VAL A 61 -5.62 7.77 -1.95
N LYS A 62 -6.15 8.57 -1.01
CA LYS A 62 -7.26 8.19 -0.14
C LYS A 62 -8.55 8.91 -0.56
N ASP A 63 -9.64 8.16 -0.64
CA ASP A 63 -11.00 8.71 -0.60
C ASP A 63 -11.63 8.36 0.74
N LYS A 64 -11.81 9.38 1.59
CA LYS A 64 -12.12 9.18 3.02
C LYS A 64 -11.03 8.29 3.65
N ASP A 65 -11.40 7.14 4.20
CA ASP A 65 -10.48 6.22 4.87
C ASP A 65 -9.93 5.13 3.94
N LEU A 66 -10.42 5.04 2.70
CA LEU A 66 -10.05 3.99 1.75
C LEU A 66 -8.91 4.43 0.84
N ILE A 67 -7.87 3.59 0.76
CA ILE A 67 -6.84 3.69 -0.28
C ILE A 67 -7.46 3.24 -1.61
N ILE A 68 -7.29 4.06 -2.65
CA ILE A 68 -7.81 3.80 -4.00
C ILE A 68 -6.72 3.80 -5.07
N GLY A 69 -5.46 4.01 -4.68
CA GLY A 69 -4.32 4.07 -5.57
C GLY A 69 -3.01 4.17 -4.80
N ASN A 70 -1.95 3.57 -5.34
CA ASN A 70 -0.57 3.75 -4.87
C ASN A 70 0.40 3.92 -6.05
N ALA A 71 1.52 4.62 -5.83
CA ALA A 71 2.59 4.84 -6.82
C ALA A 71 3.95 5.00 -6.14
#